data_AF-A0A3C0W1V4-F1
#
_entry.id   AF-A0A3C0W1V4-F1
#
_cell.length_a   1.000
_cell.length_b   1.000
_cell.length_c   1.000
_cell.angle_alpha   90.00
_cell.angle_beta   90.00
_cell.angle_gamma   90.00
#
_symmetry.space_group_name_H-M   'P 1'
#
loop_
_entity.id
_entity.type
_entity.pdbx_description
1 polymer ?
#
loop_
_entity_poly.entity_id
_entity_poly.type
_entity_poly.pdbx_seq_one_letter_code
_entity_poly.pdbx_strand_id
1 'polypeptide(L)'
;DVRQRVIVKALVSRHAGKGAERGAALAAHVAYLGRGGAGVEGARPEFFDRDQDGVQAAVETRGWTDDRHHFRFIISPEHGDRIDDLRGYVREVMARVSADLGEPQLTWIGTCHYDTDQPHAHVLVRGRRQDGRDLVIPRDYIAYGFRARAQEVAQERLGDLARVDAEKRVWRETSADRFTGLDRRLLAAAEPGGTVDDGVGRSDAWNALTRGRLRHLEGLGLAVRAGRRYRLDPEMETKLRTLQARRDIIRTLNQRRLEAGRDVRPMGASPVRGRLVRTGFHDELGAHPFVIVRDGDGAEHYARLRAGAPRLEIGKIVVLAPTGAGVAQVLRGRGSGLER
;
A
#
# COMPACT_ATOMS: atom_id res chain seq x y z
N ASP A 1 15.72 15.49 -11.55
CA ASP A 1 15.10 14.32 -12.18
C ASP A 1 13.69 14.71 -12.61
N VAL A 2 13.53 15.02 -13.89
CA VAL A 2 12.26 15.48 -14.50
C VAL A 2 11.41 14.31 -14.98
N ARG A 3 11.87 13.07 -14.82
CA ARG A 3 11.13 11.90 -15.30
C ARG A 3 9.81 11.74 -14.56
N GLN A 4 8.83 11.19 -15.25
CA GLN A 4 7.57 10.77 -14.64
C GLN A 4 7.83 9.69 -13.58
N ARG A 5 7.19 9.84 -12.43
CA ARG A 5 7.25 8.84 -11.35
C ARG A 5 5.96 8.05 -11.32
N VAL A 6 6.12 6.75 -11.12
CA VAL A 6 5.01 5.83 -10.93
C VAL A 6 5.32 4.99 -9.71
N ILE A 7 4.35 4.87 -8.81
CA ILE A 7 4.39 3.92 -7.71
C ILE A 7 3.72 2.64 -8.22
N VAL A 8 4.45 1.53 -8.16
CA VAL A 8 3.87 0.20 -8.34
C VAL A 8 3.96 -0.53 -7.01
N LYS A 9 2.81 -0.94 -6.48
CA LYS A 9 2.74 -1.87 -5.34
C LYS A 9 2.35 -3.23 -5.86
N ALA A 10 2.94 -4.29 -5.32
CA ALA A 10 2.68 -5.66 -5.72
C ALA A 10 2.43 -6.55 -4.50
N LEU A 11 1.45 -7.45 -4.61
CA LEU A 11 1.19 -8.50 -3.64
C LEU A 11 0.98 -9.83 -4.36
N VAL A 12 1.68 -10.88 -3.91
CA VAL A 12 1.39 -12.26 -4.30
C VAL A 12 0.35 -12.82 -3.35
N SER A 13 -0.89 -12.91 -3.80
CA SER A 13 -1.99 -13.45 -3.01
C SER A 13 -2.03 -14.97 -3.18
N ARG A 14 -1.43 -15.69 -2.23
CA ARG A 14 -1.43 -17.15 -2.21
C ARG A 14 -2.80 -17.68 -1.77
N HIS A 15 -3.30 -18.67 -2.49
CA HIS A 15 -4.53 -19.35 -2.12
C HIS A 15 -4.22 -20.44 -1.08
N ALA A 16 -4.10 -20.02 0.19
CA ALA A 16 -4.01 -20.93 1.34
C ALA A 16 -5.43 -21.22 1.90
N GLY A 17 -5.64 -22.40 2.50
CA GLY A 17 -6.95 -22.83 3.04
C GLY A 17 -7.68 -23.86 2.18
N LYS A 18 -8.95 -24.18 2.48
CA LYS A 18 -9.77 -25.13 1.71
C LYS A 18 -10.75 -24.39 0.78
N GLY A 19 -10.86 -24.83 -0.48
CA GLY A 19 -11.84 -24.42 -1.51
C GLY A 19 -12.56 -23.08 -1.28
N ALA A 20 -13.71 -23.12 -0.60
CA ALA A 20 -14.59 -21.98 -0.37
C ALA A 20 -13.91 -20.75 0.29
N GLU A 21 -12.95 -20.95 1.20
CA GLU A 21 -12.25 -19.85 1.87
C GLU A 21 -11.37 -19.04 0.87
N ARG A 22 -10.78 -19.74 -0.11
CA ARG A 22 -9.93 -19.13 -1.15
C ARG A 22 -10.77 -18.26 -2.08
N GLY A 23 -11.90 -18.80 -2.54
CA GLY A 23 -12.83 -18.08 -3.42
C GLY A 23 -13.44 -16.85 -2.75
N ALA A 24 -13.79 -16.95 -1.48
CA ALA A 24 -14.34 -15.81 -0.73
C ALA A 24 -13.35 -14.64 -0.62
N ALA A 25 -12.04 -14.89 -0.55
CA ALA A 25 -11.03 -13.84 -0.43
C ALA A 25 -10.82 -13.08 -1.75
N LEU A 26 -10.73 -13.79 -2.89
CA LEU A 26 -10.63 -13.17 -4.20
C LEU A 26 -11.93 -12.42 -4.57
N ALA A 27 -13.09 -13.06 -4.39
CA ALA A 27 -14.38 -12.45 -4.68
C ALA A 27 -14.62 -11.17 -3.85
N ALA A 28 -14.28 -11.19 -2.56
CA ALA A 28 -14.40 -9.99 -1.72
C ALA A 28 -13.45 -8.87 -2.14
N HIS A 29 -12.25 -9.21 -2.62
CA HIS A 29 -11.33 -8.21 -3.14
C HIS A 29 -11.85 -7.61 -4.45
N VAL A 30 -12.33 -8.43 -5.40
CA VAL A 30 -12.99 -7.96 -6.63
C VAL A 30 -14.18 -7.05 -6.30
N ALA A 31 -15.03 -7.43 -5.35
CA ALA A 31 -16.15 -6.61 -4.91
C ALA A 31 -15.71 -5.26 -4.29
N TYR A 32 -14.62 -5.27 -3.52
CA TYR A 32 -14.03 -4.04 -2.96
C TYR A 32 -13.48 -3.12 -4.05
N LEU A 33 -12.85 -3.68 -5.09
CA LEU A 33 -12.36 -2.93 -6.23
C LEU A 33 -13.52 -2.33 -7.06
N GLY A 34 -14.63 -3.04 -7.20
CA GLY A 34 -15.84 -2.58 -7.89
C GLY A 34 -16.84 -1.79 -7.04
N ARG A 35 -16.41 -1.24 -5.88
CA ARG A 35 -17.31 -0.52 -4.97
C ARG A 35 -17.77 0.82 -5.56
N GLY A 36 -18.97 1.26 -5.17
CA GLY A 36 -19.41 2.63 -5.46
C GLY A 36 -18.51 3.65 -4.77
N GLY A 37 -18.35 4.82 -5.38
CA GLY A 37 -17.48 5.89 -4.88
C GLY A 37 -16.07 5.86 -5.46
N ALA A 38 -15.62 4.73 -6.04
CA ALA A 38 -14.25 4.57 -6.54
C ALA A 38 -14.07 5.00 -8.01
N GLY A 39 -15.14 5.04 -8.81
CA GLY A 39 -15.08 5.47 -10.21
C GLY A 39 -15.04 7.00 -10.38
N VAL A 40 -15.00 7.44 -11.64
CA VAL A 40 -15.09 8.87 -12.00
C VAL A 40 -16.33 9.48 -11.35
N GLU A 41 -16.16 10.65 -10.72
CA GLU A 41 -17.24 11.38 -10.03
C GLU A 41 -17.99 10.53 -8.97
N GLY A 42 -17.31 9.55 -8.37
CA GLY A 42 -17.90 8.70 -7.33
C GLY A 42 -18.79 7.57 -7.87
N ALA A 43 -18.76 7.31 -9.18
CA ALA A 43 -19.44 6.17 -9.79
C ALA A 43 -18.87 4.82 -9.31
N ARG A 44 -19.47 3.71 -9.78
CA ARG A 44 -18.82 2.40 -9.69
C ARG A 44 -17.77 2.30 -10.80
N PRO A 45 -16.54 1.88 -10.51
CA PRO A 45 -15.52 1.75 -11.54
C PRO A 45 -15.81 0.49 -12.38
N GLU A 46 -15.54 0.60 -13.67
CA GLU A 46 -15.68 -0.51 -14.62
C GLU A 46 -14.40 -1.36 -14.62
N PHE A 47 -14.56 -2.67 -14.84
CA PHE A 47 -13.43 -3.55 -15.07
C PHE A 47 -13.14 -3.66 -16.57
N PHE A 48 -11.87 -3.80 -16.91
CA PHE A 48 -11.41 -4.00 -18.28
C PHE A 48 -10.31 -5.06 -18.32
N ASP A 49 -10.05 -5.62 -19.49
CA ASP A 49 -8.91 -6.47 -19.75
C ASP A 49 -8.05 -5.89 -20.89
N ARG A 50 -7.22 -6.75 -21.48
CA ARG A 50 -6.35 -6.39 -22.59
C ARG A 50 -7.09 -5.85 -23.82
N ASP A 51 -8.30 -6.35 -24.13
CA ASP A 51 -9.00 -6.16 -25.40
C ASP A 51 -10.32 -5.40 -25.23
N GLN A 52 -10.96 -5.50 -24.06
CA GLN A 52 -12.34 -5.08 -23.87
C GLN A 52 -12.57 -4.38 -22.52
N ASP A 53 -13.51 -3.44 -22.53
CA ASP A 53 -14.07 -2.78 -21.36
C ASP A 53 -15.31 -3.53 -20.87
N GLY A 54 -15.76 -3.27 -19.64
CA GLY A 54 -17.00 -3.84 -19.12
C GLY A 54 -16.93 -5.33 -18.77
N VAL A 55 -15.73 -5.88 -18.57
CA VAL A 55 -15.57 -7.30 -18.27
C VAL A 55 -16.22 -7.64 -16.92
N GLN A 56 -16.88 -8.78 -16.84
CA GLN A 56 -17.47 -9.25 -15.61
C GLN A 56 -16.40 -9.90 -14.72
N ALA A 57 -15.73 -9.08 -13.91
CA ALA A 57 -14.60 -9.53 -13.08
C ALA A 57 -14.89 -10.78 -12.23
N ALA A 58 -16.12 -10.94 -11.72
CA ALA A 58 -16.53 -12.13 -10.96
C ALA A 58 -16.59 -13.41 -11.81
N VAL A 59 -16.89 -13.29 -13.10
CA VAL A 59 -16.86 -14.41 -14.06
C VAL A 59 -15.43 -14.73 -14.43
N GLU A 60 -14.64 -13.71 -14.81
CA GLU A 60 -13.24 -13.86 -15.21
C GLU A 60 -12.38 -14.51 -14.13
N THR A 61 -12.62 -14.18 -12.87
CA THR A 61 -11.82 -14.65 -11.73
C THR A 61 -12.32 -15.97 -11.11
N ARG A 62 -13.46 -16.51 -11.56
CA ARG A 62 -14.08 -17.71 -10.95
C ARG A 62 -13.12 -18.90 -10.89
N GLY A 63 -12.36 -19.14 -11.95
CA GLY A 63 -11.42 -20.26 -12.05
C GLY A 63 -10.04 -20.01 -11.43
N TRP A 64 -9.77 -18.80 -10.92
CA TRP A 64 -8.44 -18.46 -10.41
C TRP A 64 -8.20 -19.06 -9.02
N THR A 65 -9.27 -19.41 -8.30
CA THR A 65 -9.20 -19.92 -6.92
C THR A 65 -8.53 -21.30 -6.80
N ASP A 66 -8.50 -22.03 -7.91
CA ASP A 66 -7.84 -23.32 -8.05
C ASP A 66 -6.34 -23.17 -8.35
N ASP A 67 -5.93 -22.00 -8.85
CA ASP A 67 -4.52 -21.68 -9.04
C ASP A 67 -3.82 -21.53 -7.68
N ARG A 68 -2.50 -21.69 -7.65
CA ARG A 68 -1.71 -21.54 -6.41
C ARG A 68 -1.78 -20.12 -5.83
N HIS A 69 -1.85 -19.11 -6.69
CA HIS A 69 -1.87 -17.70 -6.33
C HIS A 69 -2.46 -16.85 -7.47
N HIS A 70 -2.70 -15.59 -7.17
CA HIS A 70 -2.78 -14.52 -8.16
C HIS A 70 -1.91 -13.35 -7.71
N PHE A 71 -1.61 -12.43 -8.62
CA PHE A 71 -0.92 -11.20 -8.31
C PHE A 71 -1.91 -10.05 -8.25
N ARG A 72 -1.66 -9.12 -7.34
CA ARG A 72 -2.38 -7.86 -7.24
C ARG A 72 -1.36 -6.75 -7.41
N PHE A 73 -1.65 -5.83 -8.32
CA PHE A 73 -0.85 -4.65 -8.55
C PHE A 73 -1.68 -3.39 -8.35
N ILE A 74 -1.04 -2.35 -7.85
CA ILE A 74 -1.53 -0.97 -7.93
C ILE A 74 -0.52 -0.20 -8.75
N ILE A 75 -0.98 0.45 -9.82
CA ILE A 75 -0.19 1.31 -10.69
C ILE A 75 -0.68 2.74 -10.48
N SER A 76 0.13 3.57 -9.82
CA SER A 76 -0.20 4.96 -9.46
C SER A 76 0.81 5.93 -10.07
N PRO A 77 0.54 6.48 -11.27
CA PRO A 77 1.31 7.59 -11.80
C PRO A 77 1.17 8.82 -10.90
N GLU A 78 2.26 9.54 -10.63
CA GLU A 78 2.22 10.74 -9.77
C GLU A 78 1.28 11.82 -10.31
N HIS A 79 1.13 11.87 -11.63
CA HIS A 79 0.25 12.78 -12.36
C HIS A 79 -0.82 12.01 -13.14
N GLY A 80 -1.41 10.98 -12.52
CA GLY A 80 -2.47 10.18 -13.14
C GLY A 80 -3.70 11.00 -13.55
N ASP A 81 -3.91 12.16 -12.90
CA ASP A 81 -4.91 13.17 -13.24
C ASP A 81 -4.71 13.82 -14.61
N ARG A 82 -3.46 13.80 -15.13
CA ARG A 82 -3.11 14.33 -16.45
C ARG A 82 -3.13 13.28 -17.55
N ILE A 83 -3.46 12.02 -17.22
CA ILE A 83 -3.58 10.93 -18.19
C ILE A 83 -5.06 10.78 -18.54
N ASP A 84 -5.46 11.34 -19.69
CA ASP A 84 -6.87 11.34 -20.15
C ASP A 84 -7.45 9.91 -20.24
N ASP A 85 -6.68 8.98 -20.82
CA ASP A 85 -7.04 7.56 -20.91
C ASP A 85 -6.15 6.70 -20.00
N LEU A 86 -6.53 6.63 -18.72
CA LEU A 86 -5.83 5.80 -17.73
C LEU A 86 -5.97 4.29 -18.03
N ARG A 87 -7.06 3.85 -18.67
CA ARG A 87 -7.26 2.44 -19.05
C ARG A 87 -6.27 2.05 -20.15
N GLY A 88 -6.17 2.84 -21.20
CA GLY A 88 -5.19 2.65 -22.27
C GLY A 88 -3.76 2.72 -21.77
N TYR A 89 -3.46 3.61 -20.82
CA TYR A 89 -2.17 3.63 -20.11
C TYR A 89 -1.87 2.27 -19.46
N VAL A 90 -2.81 1.71 -18.69
CA VAL A 90 -2.64 0.40 -18.04
C VAL A 90 -2.48 -0.72 -19.06
N ARG A 91 -3.27 -0.74 -20.14
CA ARG A 91 -3.15 -1.73 -21.22
C ARG A 91 -1.76 -1.74 -21.81
N GLU A 92 -1.21 -0.57 -22.09
CA GLU A 92 0.13 -0.43 -22.65
C GLU A 92 1.22 -0.88 -21.67
N VAL A 93 1.09 -0.52 -20.39
CA VAL A 93 1.98 -1.05 -19.34
C VAL A 93 1.92 -2.57 -19.29
N MET A 94 0.72 -3.14 -19.30
CA MET A 94 0.52 -4.59 -19.24
C MET A 94 1.01 -5.30 -20.51
N ALA A 95 0.94 -4.67 -21.68
CA ALA A 95 1.51 -5.19 -22.92
C ALA A 95 3.04 -5.29 -22.84
N ARG A 96 3.73 -4.26 -22.31
CA ARG A 96 5.18 -4.28 -22.10
C ARG A 96 5.59 -5.31 -21.05
N VAL A 97 4.83 -5.40 -19.96
CA VAL A 97 5.04 -6.42 -18.91
C VAL A 97 4.86 -7.84 -19.46
N SER A 98 3.80 -8.06 -20.24
CA SER A 98 3.54 -9.33 -20.94
C SER A 98 4.70 -9.71 -21.86
N ALA A 99 5.23 -8.76 -22.63
CA ALA A 99 6.37 -8.98 -23.52
C ALA A 99 7.67 -9.31 -22.75
N ASP A 100 8.01 -8.52 -21.71
CA ASP A 100 9.20 -8.76 -20.88
C ASP A 100 9.15 -10.15 -20.20
N LEU A 101 7.96 -10.62 -19.81
CA LEU A 101 7.77 -11.93 -19.20
C LEU A 101 7.72 -13.08 -20.21
N GLY A 102 7.64 -12.79 -21.51
CA GLY A 102 7.44 -13.80 -22.55
C GLY A 102 6.05 -14.46 -22.50
N GLU A 103 5.04 -13.75 -21.99
CA GLU A 103 3.68 -14.24 -21.77
C GLU A 103 2.67 -13.45 -22.61
N PRO A 104 2.62 -13.61 -23.95
CA PRO A 104 1.77 -12.80 -24.83
C PRO A 104 0.27 -12.95 -24.56
N GLN A 105 -0.13 -14.02 -23.88
CA GLN A 105 -1.51 -14.31 -23.44
C GLN A 105 -1.69 -14.16 -21.93
N LEU A 106 -0.88 -13.32 -21.28
CA LEU A 106 -0.99 -13.04 -19.85
C LEU A 106 -2.43 -12.62 -19.50
N THR A 107 -3.12 -13.43 -18.70
CA THR A 107 -4.50 -13.16 -18.27
C THR A 107 -4.50 -12.17 -17.11
N TRP A 108 -5.14 -11.02 -17.31
CA TRP A 108 -5.31 -10.00 -16.28
C TRP A 108 -6.62 -9.24 -16.45
N ILE A 109 -7.11 -8.68 -15.34
CA ILE A 109 -8.20 -7.71 -15.35
C ILE A 109 -7.75 -6.48 -14.55
N GLY A 110 -8.21 -5.30 -14.97
CA GLY A 110 -7.90 -4.02 -14.37
C GLY A 110 -9.14 -3.22 -14.01
N THR A 111 -9.00 -2.25 -13.11
CA THR A 111 -9.99 -1.21 -12.87
C THR A 111 -9.29 0.06 -12.39
N CYS A 112 -9.86 1.23 -12.72
CA CYS A 112 -9.29 2.53 -12.38
C CYS A 112 -10.09 3.21 -11.26
N HIS A 113 -9.38 3.69 -10.23
CA HIS A 113 -9.95 4.41 -9.09
C HIS A 113 -9.60 5.90 -9.17
N TYR A 114 -10.59 6.74 -8.83
CA TYR A 114 -10.56 8.21 -8.88
C TYR A 114 -11.01 8.83 -7.55
N ASP A 115 -11.08 8.03 -6.47
CA ASP A 115 -11.51 8.44 -5.13
C ASP A 115 -10.38 8.98 -4.25
N THR A 116 -9.24 9.27 -4.86
CA THR A 116 -8.07 9.89 -4.22
C THR A 116 -7.52 11.00 -5.11
N ASP A 117 -6.65 11.85 -4.57
CA ASP A 117 -6.00 12.94 -5.31
C ASP A 117 -5.19 12.47 -6.54
N GLN A 118 -4.82 11.19 -6.59
CA GLN A 118 -4.05 10.60 -7.68
C GLN A 118 -4.79 9.39 -8.26
N PRO A 119 -5.44 9.53 -9.44
CA PRO A 119 -6.02 8.41 -10.14
C PRO A 119 -5.02 7.28 -10.32
N HIS A 120 -5.46 6.06 -10.04
CA HIS A 120 -4.61 4.87 -10.06
C HIS A 120 -5.38 3.66 -10.52
N ALA A 121 -4.66 2.61 -10.93
CA ALA A 121 -5.26 1.38 -11.40
C ALA A 121 -4.93 0.20 -10.49
N HIS A 122 -5.93 -0.63 -10.23
CA HIS A 122 -5.75 -1.96 -9.70
C HIS A 122 -5.67 -2.96 -10.85
N VAL A 123 -4.68 -3.84 -10.82
CA VAL A 123 -4.55 -4.93 -11.81
C VAL A 123 -4.42 -6.26 -11.09
N LEU A 124 -5.31 -7.19 -11.42
CA LEU A 124 -5.23 -8.57 -10.98
C LEU A 124 -4.66 -9.41 -12.13
N VAL A 125 -3.58 -10.15 -11.87
CA VAL A 125 -2.96 -11.04 -12.86
C VAL A 125 -3.10 -12.48 -12.38
N ARG A 126 -3.62 -13.35 -13.23
CA ARG A 126 -3.78 -14.77 -12.93
C ARG A 126 -2.42 -15.40 -12.64
N GLY A 127 -2.30 -16.23 -11.61
CA GLY A 127 -1.04 -16.89 -11.25
C GLY A 127 -0.72 -18.13 -12.09
N ARG A 128 -1.31 -18.26 -13.29
CA ARG A 128 -1.19 -19.42 -14.16
C ARG A 128 -0.94 -18.97 -15.59
N ARG A 129 0.01 -19.65 -16.25
CA ARG A 129 0.37 -19.46 -17.66
C ARG A 129 -0.64 -20.16 -18.55
N GLN A 130 -0.59 -19.86 -19.86
CA GLN A 130 -1.43 -20.51 -20.86
C GLN A 130 -1.16 -22.02 -20.95
N ASP A 131 0.09 -22.46 -20.78
CA ASP A 131 0.47 -23.88 -20.76
C ASP A 131 0.05 -24.63 -19.49
N GLY A 132 -0.66 -23.95 -18.59
CA GLY A 132 -1.20 -24.51 -17.36
C GLY A 132 -0.21 -24.57 -16.20
N ARG A 133 1.05 -24.14 -16.36
CA ARG A 133 2.02 -24.03 -15.25
C ARG A 133 1.79 -22.76 -14.43
N ASP A 134 2.34 -22.73 -13.22
CA ASP A 134 2.34 -21.54 -12.38
C ASP A 134 3.08 -20.38 -13.08
N LEU A 135 2.46 -19.20 -13.09
CA LEU A 135 3.14 -17.96 -13.44
C LEU A 135 4.03 -17.53 -12.27
N VAL A 136 5.34 -17.48 -12.52
CA VAL A 136 6.34 -16.96 -11.59
C VAL A 136 6.95 -15.71 -12.19
N ILE A 137 6.77 -14.56 -11.52
CA ILE A 137 7.38 -13.30 -11.89
C ILE A 137 8.66 -13.13 -11.07
N PRO A 138 9.83 -12.90 -11.69
CA PRO A 138 11.09 -12.72 -10.96
C PRO A 138 11.00 -11.58 -9.94
N ARG A 139 11.63 -11.77 -8.77
CA ARG A 139 11.60 -10.79 -7.67
C ARG A 139 12.12 -9.42 -8.10
N ASP A 140 13.21 -9.39 -8.86
CA ASP A 140 13.80 -8.13 -9.34
C ASP A 140 12.91 -7.43 -10.38
N TYR A 141 12.16 -8.21 -11.17
CA TYR A 141 11.17 -7.65 -12.08
C TYR A 141 10.00 -7.00 -11.32
N ILE A 142 9.51 -7.64 -10.25
CA ILE A 142 8.51 -7.03 -9.35
C ILE A 142 9.08 -5.77 -8.68
N ALA A 143 10.34 -5.82 -8.21
CA ALA A 143 10.95 -4.74 -7.47
C ALA A 143 11.29 -3.51 -8.34
N TYR A 144 11.63 -3.72 -9.62
CA TYR A 144 12.15 -2.68 -10.49
C TYR A 144 11.51 -2.66 -11.88
N GLY A 145 11.44 -3.81 -12.56
CA GLY A 145 11.03 -3.92 -13.96
C GLY A 145 9.62 -3.41 -14.25
N PHE A 146 8.63 -3.84 -13.46
CA PHE A 146 7.24 -3.42 -13.65
C PHE A 146 7.12 -1.89 -13.54
N ARG A 147 7.72 -1.31 -12.49
CA ARG A 147 7.72 0.14 -12.29
C ARG A 147 8.42 0.86 -13.44
N ALA A 148 9.53 0.33 -13.94
CA ALA A 148 10.23 0.94 -15.07
C ALA A 148 9.33 1.04 -16.31
N ARG A 149 8.61 -0.03 -16.69
CA ARG A 149 7.65 0.01 -17.80
C ARG A 149 6.50 0.98 -17.57
N ALA A 150 5.98 1.03 -16.35
CA ALA A 150 4.95 1.99 -16.00
C ALA A 150 5.45 3.44 -16.12
N GLN A 151 6.69 3.71 -15.73
CA GLN A 151 7.31 5.03 -15.86
C GLN A 151 7.60 5.40 -17.32
N GLU A 152 8.04 4.46 -18.16
CA GLU A 152 8.27 4.68 -19.58
C GLU A 152 6.98 5.10 -20.30
N VAL A 153 5.89 4.33 -20.13
CA VAL A 153 4.59 4.69 -20.72
C VAL A 153 4.11 6.05 -20.21
N ALA A 154 4.30 6.36 -18.92
CA ALA A 154 3.91 7.65 -18.36
C ALA A 154 4.75 8.79 -18.97
N GLN A 155 6.05 8.56 -19.14
CA GLN A 155 6.97 9.50 -19.76
C GLN A 155 6.62 9.78 -21.22
N GLU A 156 6.22 8.76 -21.97
CA GLU A 156 5.81 8.90 -23.38
C GLU A 156 4.50 9.67 -23.53
N ARG A 157 3.56 9.48 -22.61
CA ARG A 157 2.25 10.17 -22.65
C ARG A 157 2.30 11.60 -22.12
N LEU A 158 3.04 11.84 -21.04
CA LEU A 158 3.05 13.12 -20.33
C LEU A 158 4.27 13.99 -20.65
N GLY A 159 5.29 13.42 -21.30
CA GLY A 159 6.58 14.07 -21.47
C GLY A 159 7.31 14.31 -20.14
N ASP A 160 8.31 15.20 -20.18
CA ASP A 160 9.05 15.59 -18.99
C ASP A 160 8.19 16.42 -18.03
N LEU A 161 8.43 16.21 -16.74
CA LEU A 161 7.85 17.05 -15.72
C LEU A 161 8.43 18.47 -15.84
N ALA A 162 7.55 19.48 -15.83
CA ALA A 162 7.96 20.87 -15.79
C ALA A 162 8.96 21.11 -14.63
N ARG A 163 10.01 21.91 -14.89
CA ARG A 163 11.10 22.12 -13.91
C ARG A 163 10.58 22.57 -12.54
N VAL A 164 9.58 23.44 -12.51
CA VAL A 164 8.94 23.91 -11.27
C VAL A 164 8.26 22.78 -10.49
N ASP A 165 7.61 21.85 -11.17
CA ASP A 165 6.95 20.71 -10.52
C ASP A 165 8.01 19.70 -10.02
N ALA A 166 9.10 19.51 -10.77
CA ALA A 166 10.23 18.70 -10.33
C ALA A 166 10.90 19.29 -9.07
N GLU A 167 11.04 20.61 -8.98
CA GLU A 167 11.55 21.30 -7.80
C GLU A 167 10.58 21.15 -6.60
N LYS A 168 9.28 21.37 -6.80
CA LYS A 168 8.24 21.17 -5.77
C LYS A 168 8.24 19.75 -5.22
N ARG A 169 8.35 18.74 -6.09
CA ARG A 169 8.43 17.32 -5.72
C ARG A 169 9.59 17.08 -4.74
N VAL A 170 10.77 17.58 -5.05
CA VAL A 170 11.96 17.39 -4.21
C VAL A 170 11.85 18.18 -2.90
N TRP A 171 11.29 19.39 -2.93
CA TRP A 171 11.04 20.18 -1.72
C TRP A 171 10.05 19.51 -0.77
N ARG A 172 8.98 18.88 -1.29
CA ARG A 172 8.01 18.12 -0.47
C ARG A 172 8.65 16.95 0.28
N GLU A 173 9.74 16.36 -0.24
CA GLU A 173 10.45 15.28 0.46
C GLU A 173 11.16 15.78 1.73
N THR A 174 11.49 17.08 1.82
CA THR A 174 12.22 17.63 2.98
C THR A 174 11.41 17.57 4.28
N SER A 175 10.09 17.75 4.19
CA SER A 175 9.16 17.82 5.32
C SER A 175 8.28 16.57 5.49
N ALA A 176 8.65 15.46 4.84
CA ALA A 176 7.84 14.25 4.85
C ALA A 176 8.06 13.40 6.12
N ASP A 177 6.99 13.09 6.86
CA ASP A 177 7.00 12.16 8.02
C ASP A 177 7.08 10.68 7.59
N ARG A 178 7.99 10.36 6.66
CA ARG A 178 8.28 9.02 6.15
C ARG A 178 9.73 8.96 5.67
N PHE A 179 10.23 7.75 5.46
CA PHE A 179 11.56 7.53 4.90
C PHE A 179 11.60 7.83 3.39
N THR A 180 12.52 8.68 2.95
CA THR A 180 12.59 9.25 1.59
C THR A 180 13.95 8.96 0.92
N GLY A 181 14.13 9.45 -0.31
CA GLY A 181 15.44 9.40 -0.98
C GLY A 181 16.48 10.30 -0.31
N LEU A 182 16.04 11.40 0.33
CA LEU A 182 16.93 12.30 1.09
C LEU A 182 17.57 11.55 2.26
N ASP A 183 16.78 10.77 3.01
CA ASP A 183 17.26 10.02 4.18
C ASP A 183 18.28 8.94 3.80
N ARG A 184 18.06 8.23 2.69
CA ARG A 184 19.03 7.26 2.16
C ARG A 184 20.36 7.91 1.82
N ARG A 185 20.33 9.11 1.23
CA ARG A 185 21.54 9.85 0.89
C ARG A 185 22.25 10.37 2.14
N LEU A 186 21.50 10.83 3.14
CA LEU A 186 22.06 11.22 4.44
C LEU A 186 22.78 10.04 5.11
N LEU A 187 22.12 8.88 5.17
CA LEU A 187 22.72 7.67 5.74
C LEU A 187 23.95 7.21 4.96
N ALA A 188 23.92 7.29 3.63
CA ALA A 188 25.07 6.92 2.79
C ALA A 188 26.24 7.91 2.91
N ALA A 189 25.96 9.19 3.23
CA ALA A 189 26.97 10.22 3.42
C ALA A 189 27.44 10.34 4.88
N ALA A 190 26.84 9.59 5.81
CA ALA A 190 27.18 9.65 7.22
C ALA A 190 28.56 9.05 7.48
N GLU A 191 29.35 9.75 8.30
CA GLU A 191 30.64 9.25 8.79
C GLU A 191 30.44 8.14 9.83
N PRO A 192 31.51 7.36 10.13
CA PRO A 192 31.51 6.47 11.29
C PRO A 192 31.06 7.21 12.55
N GLY A 193 29.99 6.73 13.18
CA GLY A 193 29.34 7.42 14.31
C GLY A 193 28.05 8.19 13.95
N GLY A 194 27.61 8.14 12.68
CA GLY A 194 26.29 8.61 12.26
C GLY A 194 26.18 10.13 12.10
N THR A 195 27.31 10.83 11.92
CA THR A 195 27.32 12.29 11.75
C THR A 195 27.35 12.69 10.28
N VAL A 196 26.60 13.73 9.94
CA VAL A 196 26.50 14.33 8.61
C VAL A 196 26.70 15.84 8.69
N ASP A 197 27.28 16.44 7.65
CA ASP A 197 27.40 17.89 7.56
C ASP A 197 26.04 18.57 7.38
N ASP A 198 25.88 19.75 7.98
CA ASP A 198 24.65 20.54 7.88
C ASP A 198 24.47 21.22 6.51
N GLY A 199 25.45 21.10 5.61
CA GLY A 199 25.42 21.70 4.28
C GLY A 199 25.47 23.24 4.28
N VAL A 200 25.78 23.90 5.40
CA VAL A 200 25.93 25.36 5.47
C VAL A 200 27.22 25.79 4.77
N GLY A 201 27.19 26.89 4.02
CA GLY A 201 28.35 27.45 3.30
C GLY A 201 28.58 26.89 1.89
N ARG A 202 27.69 26.02 1.42
CA ARG A 202 27.70 25.48 0.05
C ARG A 202 26.43 25.94 -0.70
N SER A 203 26.60 26.40 -1.93
CA SER A 203 25.57 27.10 -2.71
C SER A 203 24.72 26.20 -3.61
N ASP A 204 24.96 24.89 -3.64
CA ASP A 204 24.16 23.99 -4.47
C ASP A 204 22.73 23.80 -3.91
N ALA A 205 21.77 23.54 -4.81
CA ALA A 205 20.38 23.28 -4.46
C ALA A 205 20.21 22.07 -3.52
N TRP A 206 21.15 21.13 -3.57
CA TRP A 206 21.14 19.93 -2.75
C TRP A 206 21.37 20.24 -1.27
N ASN A 207 22.29 21.14 -0.94
CA ASN A 207 22.55 21.56 0.42
C ASN A 207 21.35 22.31 1.03
N ALA A 208 20.56 23.03 0.22
CA ALA A 208 19.31 23.62 0.70
C ALA A 208 18.28 22.55 1.12
N LEU A 209 18.14 21.49 0.32
CA LEU A 209 17.26 20.35 0.60
C LEU A 209 17.72 19.56 1.82
N THR A 210 19.03 19.29 1.92
CA THR A 210 19.66 18.66 3.08
C THR A 210 19.41 19.45 4.35
N ARG A 211 19.59 20.77 4.33
CA ARG A 211 19.29 21.66 5.47
C ARG A 211 17.83 21.58 5.88
N GLY A 212 16.91 21.67 4.91
CA GLY A 212 15.47 21.55 5.17
C GLY A 212 15.13 20.21 5.80
N ARG A 213 15.68 19.12 5.26
CA ARG A 213 15.45 17.76 5.78
C ARG A 213 16.01 17.56 7.18
N LEU A 214 17.25 17.98 7.45
CA LEU A 214 17.88 17.84 8.77
C LEU A 214 17.14 18.62 9.85
N ARG A 215 16.67 19.85 9.56
CA ARG A 215 15.83 20.62 10.49
C ARG A 215 14.51 19.92 10.78
N HIS A 216 13.89 19.32 9.77
CA HIS A 216 12.66 18.58 9.97
C HIS A 216 12.89 17.31 10.82
N LEU A 217 13.96 16.56 10.54
CA LEU A 217 14.35 15.40 11.34
C LEU A 217 14.68 15.79 12.79
N GLU A 218 15.32 16.94 13.02
CA GLU A 218 15.55 17.50 14.35
C GLU A 218 14.25 17.80 15.08
N GLY A 219 13.27 18.41 14.40
CA GLY A 219 11.93 18.63 14.95
C GLY A 219 11.20 17.33 15.33
N LEU A 220 11.54 16.20 14.69
CA LEU A 220 11.03 14.87 15.03
C LEU A 220 11.89 14.15 16.10
N GLY A 221 12.98 14.76 16.58
CA GLY A 221 13.94 14.14 17.50
C GLY A 221 14.78 13.03 16.86
N LEU A 222 14.87 12.98 15.53
CA LEU A 222 15.61 11.96 14.76
C LEU A 222 16.98 12.44 14.28
N ALA A 223 17.30 13.71 14.52
CA ALA A 223 18.63 14.26 14.32
C ALA A 223 18.92 15.26 15.44
N VAL A 224 20.16 15.31 15.90
CA VAL A 224 20.60 16.26 16.92
C VAL A 224 21.72 17.12 16.35
N ARG A 225 21.54 18.43 16.36
CA ARG A 225 22.58 19.35 15.89
C ARG A 225 23.79 19.35 16.83
N ALA A 226 24.98 19.26 16.22
CA ALA A 226 26.28 19.34 16.88
C ALA A 226 27.18 20.31 16.08
N GLY A 227 27.08 21.60 16.39
CA GLY A 227 27.79 22.65 15.65
C GLY A 227 27.31 22.75 14.20
N ARG A 228 28.24 22.53 13.25
CA ARG A 228 27.97 22.51 11.79
C ARG A 228 27.60 21.12 11.26
N ARG A 229 27.27 20.20 12.16
CA ARG A 229 26.93 18.82 11.84
C ARG A 229 25.64 18.42 12.53
N TYR A 230 25.06 17.31 12.09
CA TYR A 230 23.98 16.62 12.75
C TYR A 230 24.41 15.19 13.05
N ARG A 231 24.03 14.69 14.22
CA ARG A 231 24.06 13.26 14.53
C ARG A 231 22.69 12.68 14.24
N LEU A 232 22.62 11.71 13.33
CA LEU A 232 21.39 11.01 12.99
C LEU A 232 21.08 9.95 14.06
N ASP A 233 19.79 9.75 14.33
CA ASP A 233 19.34 8.65 15.18
C ASP A 233 19.64 7.30 14.50
N PRO A 234 20.25 6.33 15.19
CA PRO A 234 20.60 5.04 14.59
C PRO A 234 19.37 4.22 14.17
N GLU A 235 18.20 4.51 14.73
CA GLU A 235 16.92 3.89 14.39
C GLU A 235 16.04 4.81 13.51
N MET A 236 16.60 5.87 12.93
CA MET A 236 15.86 6.88 12.14
C MET A 236 14.95 6.24 11.08
N GLU A 237 15.45 5.25 10.33
CA GLU A 237 14.65 4.57 9.30
C GLU A 237 13.43 3.87 9.93
N THR A 238 13.64 3.09 11.00
CA THR A 238 12.58 2.38 11.72
C THR A 238 11.54 3.34 12.28
N LYS A 239 11.99 4.46 12.88
CA LYS A 239 11.11 5.48 13.46
C LYS A 239 10.29 6.20 12.38
N LEU A 240 10.89 6.59 11.25
CA LEU A 240 10.17 7.21 10.13
C LEU A 240 9.16 6.25 9.49
N ARG A 241 9.50 4.96 9.36
CA ARG A 241 8.55 3.94 8.88
C ARG A 241 7.39 3.74 9.87
N THR A 242 7.66 3.84 11.17
CA THR A 242 6.65 3.77 12.22
C THR A 242 5.71 4.98 12.19
N LEU A 243 6.24 6.19 11.98
CA LEU A 243 5.45 7.42 11.80
C LEU A 243 4.50 7.29 10.60
N GLN A 244 5.03 6.82 9.46
CA GLN A 244 4.21 6.56 8.27
C GLN A 244 3.06 5.60 8.59
N ALA A 245 3.34 4.48 9.26
CA ALA A 245 2.32 3.51 9.62
C ALA A 245 1.31 4.02 10.65
N ARG A 246 1.71 4.91 11.57
CA ARG A 246 0.80 5.53 12.56
C ARG A 246 -0.25 6.42 11.88
N ARG A 247 0.10 7.09 10.79
CA ARG A 247 -0.83 7.92 10.02
C ARG A 247 -2.01 7.09 9.45
N ASP A 248 -1.74 5.86 9.00
CA ASP A 248 -2.78 4.94 8.51
C ASP A 248 -3.74 4.50 9.63
N ILE A 249 -3.19 4.27 10.84
CA ILE A 249 -3.99 3.99 12.03
C ILE A 249 -4.92 5.17 12.33
N ILE A 250 -4.37 6.38 12.43
CA ILE A 250 -5.15 7.60 12.74
C ILE A 250 -6.29 7.79 11.73
N ARG A 251 -6.01 7.61 10.43
CA ARG A 251 -7.04 7.66 9.38
C ARG A 251 -8.17 6.67 9.65
N THR A 252 -7.83 5.42 9.96
CA THR A 252 -8.81 4.36 10.24
C THR A 252 -9.67 4.66 11.47
N LEU A 253 -9.05 5.17 12.55
CA LEU A 253 -9.77 5.54 13.78
C LEU A 253 -10.73 6.71 13.52
N ASN A 254 -10.27 7.75 12.82
CA ASN A 254 -11.10 8.91 12.47
C ASN A 254 -12.27 8.51 11.57
N GLN A 255 -12.04 7.65 10.59
CA GLN A 255 -13.10 7.13 9.73
C GLN A 255 -14.16 6.37 10.54
N ARG A 256 -13.75 5.53 11.49
CA ARG A 256 -14.70 4.81 12.36
C ARG A 256 -15.50 5.75 13.26
N ARG A 257 -14.88 6.82 13.75
CA ARG A 257 -15.57 7.88 14.50
C ARG A 257 -16.63 8.58 13.66
N LEU A 258 -16.32 8.92 12.41
CA LEU A 258 -17.26 9.55 11.47
C LEU A 258 -18.43 8.62 11.09
N GLU A 259 -18.15 7.34 10.84
CA GLU A 259 -19.18 6.38 10.40
C GLU A 259 -20.13 5.93 11.52
N ALA A 260 -19.62 5.78 12.75
CA ALA A 260 -20.36 5.11 13.83
C ALA A 260 -20.54 5.95 15.10
N GLY A 261 -19.99 7.17 15.16
CA GLY A 261 -20.03 8.01 16.35
C GLY A 261 -19.30 7.41 17.56
N ARG A 262 -18.37 6.47 17.33
CA ARG A 262 -17.67 5.74 18.40
C ARG A 262 -16.19 6.07 18.41
N ASP A 263 -15.67 6.30 19.61
CA ASP A 263 -14.23 6.36 19.81
C ASP A 263 -13.64 4.95 19.83
N VAL A 264 -12.54 4.79 19.10
CA VAL A 264 -11.79 3.54 19.02
C VAL A 264 -10.39 3.80 19.52
N ARG A 265 -9.93 2.94 20.42
CA ARG A 265 -8.59 3.03 20.99
C ARG A 265 -7.69 1.92 20.42
N PRO A 266 -6.40 2.19 20.18
CA PRO A 266 -5.43 1.12 19.94
C PRO A 266 -5.44 0.14 21.11
N MET A 267 -5.33 -1.15 20.81
CA MET A 267 -5.20 -2.20 21.82
C MET A 267 -3.93 -1.99 22.64
N GLY A 268 -4.04 -2.17 23.95
CA GLY A 268 -2.92 -2.11 24.88
C GLY A 268 -2.08 -3.40 24.90
N ALA A 269 -1.28 -3.55 25.95
CA ALA A 269 -0.42 -4.72 26.15
C ALA A 269 -1.16 -5.97 26.66
N SER A 270 -2.44 -5.84 27.06
CA SER A 270 -3.25 -6.94 27.57
C SER A 270 -4.13 -7.52 26.46
N PRO A 271 -4.38 -8.85 26.46
CA PRO A 271 -5.34 -9.45 25.53
C PRO A 271 -6.74 -8.86 25.68
N VAL A 272 -7.44 -8.69 24.55
CA VAL A 272 -8.82 -8.20 24.50
C VAL A 272 -9.72 -9.30 23.96
N ARG A 273 -10.71 -9.70 24.77
CA ARG A 273 -11.80 -10.58 24.34
C ARG A 273 -13.02 -9.74 24.01
N GLY A 274 -13.64 -10.00 22.86
CA GLY A 274 -14.85 -9.27 22.49
C GLY A 274 -15.43 -9.69 21.15
N ARG A 275 -16.50 -9.00 20.75
CA ARG A 275 -17.18 -9.19 19.46
C ARG A 275 -16.45 -8.42 18.37
N LEU A 276 -16.10 -9.10 17.29
CA LEU A 276 -15.52 -8.46 16.11
C LEU A 276 -16.58 -7.57 15.44
N VAL A 277 -16.32 -6.27 15.33
CA VAL A 277 -17.27 -5.30 14.78
C VAL A 277 -16.81 -4.71 13.44
N ARG A 278 -15.51 -4.77 13.14
CA ARG A 278 -14.96 -4.35 11.84
C ARG A 278 -13.71 -5.15 11.50
N THR A 279 -13.55 -5.40 10.22
CA THR A 279 -12.32 -5.90 9.59
C THR A 279 -12.00 -5.01 8.41
N GLY A 280 -10.72 -4.80 8.09
CA GLY A 280 -10.32 -4.05 6.91
C GLY A 280 -8.83 -4.17 6.64
N PHE A 281 -8.33 -3.36 5.71
CA PHE A 281 -6.93 -3.25 5.36
C PHE A 281 -6.51 -1.79 5.31
N HIS A 282 -5.26 -1.48 5.68
CA HIS A 282 -4.69 -0.12 5.53
C HIS A 282 -4.22 0.19 4.12
N ASP A 283 -4.11 -0.84 3.30
CA ASP A 283 -3.77 -0.75 1.89
C ASP A 283 -4.82 -1.47 1.05
N GLU A 284 -5.01 -1.01 -0.16
CA GLU A 284 -5.96 -1.60 -1.10
C GLU A 284 -5.50 -2.94 -1.67
N LEU A 285 -4.21 -3.32 -1.57
CA LEU A 285 -3.75 -4.65 -2.00
C LEU A 285 -4.23 -5.76 -1.05
N GLY A 286 -4.50 -5.42 0.20
CA GLY A 286 -4.87 -6.36 1.26
C GLY A 286 -3.67 -6.94 2.02
N ALA A 287 -2.53 -6.24 2.07
CA ALA A 287 -1.32 -6.70 2.74
C ALA A 287 -1.30 -6.44 4.27
N HIS A 288 -2.00 -5.40 4.72
CA HIS A 288 -1.97 -4.89 6.10
C HIS A 288 -3.37 -4.94 6.73
N PRO A 289 -3.84 -6.14 7.12
CA PRO A 289 -5.14 -6.31 7.75
C PRO A 289 -5.23 -5.63 9.13
N PHE A 290 -6.41 -5.16 9.47
CA PHE A 290 -6.75 -4.68 10.81
C PHE A 290 -8.13 -5.15 11.23
N VAL A 291 -8.37 -5.07 12.53
CA VAL A 291 -9.64 -5.43 13.17
C VAL A 291 -10.03 -4.41 14.23
N ILE A 292 -11.33 -4.32 14.48
CA ILE A 292 -11.89 -3.62 15.64
C ILE A 292 -12.77 -4.61 16.40
N VAL A 293 -12.47 -4.77 17.69
CA VAL A 293 -13.17 -5.67 18.62
C VAL A 293 -13.84 -4.84 19.70
N ARG A 294 -15.12 -5.11 19.95
CA ARG A 294 -15.87 -4.51 21.06
C ARG A 294 -15.85 -5.43 22.27
N ASP A 295 -15.31 -4.97 23.38
CA ASP A 295 -15.27 -5.73 24.63
C ASP A 295 -16.67 -5.79 25.32
N GLY A 296 -16.73 -6.48 26.46
CA GLY A 296 -17.96 -6.62 27.25
C GLY A 296 -18.47 -5.29 27.81
N ASP A 297 -17.58 -4.31 28.01
CA ASP A 297 -17.90 -2.97 28.51
C ASP A 297 -18.34 -2.02 27.38
N GLY A 298 -18.35 -2.50 26.13
CA GLY A 298 -18.78 -1.76 24.96
C GLY A 298 -17.70 -0.88 24.33
N ALA A 299 -16.46 -0.91 24.81
CA ALA A 299 -15.34 -0.16 24.25
C ALA A 299 -14.78 -0.85 23.00
N GLU A 300 -14.46 -0.06 21.97
CA GLU A 300 -13.89 -0.56 20.72
C GLU A 300 -12.35 -0.48 20.72
N HIS A 301 -11.72 -1.62 20.49
CA HIS A 301 -10.28 -1.80 20.45
C HIS A 301 -9.81 -2.13 19.05
N TYR A 302 -8.88 -1.32 18.56
CA TYR A 302 -8.25 -1.48 17.26
C TYR A 302 -6.95 -2.29 17.38
N ALA A 303 -6.74 -3.23 16.46
CA ALA A 303 -5.47 -3.92 16.32
C ALA A 303 -5.10 -4.16 14.85
N ARG A 304 -3.82 -4.00 14.53
CA ARG A 304 -3.26 -4.50 13.27
C ARG A 304 -3.04 -5.99 13.39
N LEU A 305 -3.23 -6.72 12.30
CA LEU A 305 -2.89 -8.14 12.20
C LEU A 305 -1.65 -8.32 11.33
N ARG A 306 -1.00 -9.48 11.44
CA ARG A 306 0.10 -9.84 10.55
C ARG A 306 -0.42 -10.02 9.11
N ALA A 307 0.44 -9.74 8.13
CA ALA A 307 0.14 -10.05 6.74
C ALA A 307 -0.20 -11.54 6.58
N GLY A 308 -1.25 -11.85 5.82
CA GLY A 308 -1.74 -13.23 5.66
C GLY A 308 -2.51 -13.80 6.85
N ALA A 309 -2.88 -12.98 7.84
CA ALA A 309 -3.78 -13.42 8.91
C ALA A 309 -5.11 -13.95 8.33
N PRO A 310 -5.70 -15.00 8.95
CA PRO A 310 -6.93 -15.59 8.46
C PRO A 310 -8.06 -14.56 8.46
N ARG A 311 -8.95 -14.67 7.47
CA ARG A 311 -10.16 -13.84 7.44
C ARG A 311 -11.00 -14.12 8.68
N LEU A 312 -11.54 -13.05 9.25
CA LEU A 312 -12.44 -13.11 10.39
C LEU A 312 -13.82 -12.65 9.98
N GLU A 313 -14.84 -13.28 10.54
CA GLU A 313 -16.24 -12.93 10.31
C GLU A 313 -16.71 -11.91 11.35
N ILE A 314 -17.25 -10.80 10.85
CA ILE A 314 -17.88 -9.78 11.71
C ILE A 314 -18.99 -10.45 12.52
N GLY A 315 -19.05 -10.12 13.80
CA GLY A 315 -20.03 -10.64 14.75
C GLY A 315 -19.55 -11.81 15.60
N LYS A 316 -18.43 -12.48 15.24
CA LYS A 316 -17.84 -13.56 16.05
C LYS A 316 -17.11 -13.01 17.27
N ILE A 317 -17.08 -13.80 18.36
CA ILE A 317 -16.25 -13.52 19.53
C ILE A 317 -14.82 -13.97 19.23
N VAL A 318 -13.86 -13.08 19.46
CA VAL A 318 -12.43 -13.33 19.27
C VAL A 318 -11.65 -12.88 20.50
N VAL A 319 -10.49 -13.48 20.70
CA VAL A 319 -9.49 -12.99 21.65
C VAL A 319 -8.28 -12.50 20.86
N LEU A 320 -7.96 -11.22 20.99
CA LEU A 320 -6.77 -10.62 20.40
C LEU A 320 -5.66 -10.59 21.45
N ALA A 321 -4.49 -11.12 21.11
CA ALA A 321 -3.31 -11.07 21.96
C ALA A 321 -2.19 -10.25 21.26
N PRO A 322 -1.48 -9.37 21.97
CA PRO A 322 -0.42 -8.57 21.39
C PRO A 322 0.80 -9.47 21.08
N THR A 323 1.50 -9.18 19.98
CA THR A 323 2.64 -9.98 19.51
C THR A 323 3.92 -9.17 19.28
N GLY A 324 3.91 -7.87 19.63
CA GLY A 324 4.99 -6.92 19.36
C GLY A 324 4.71 -5.99 18.18
N ALA A 325 5.44 -4.86 18.11
CA ALA A 325 5.36 -3.85 17.03
C ALA A 325 3.94 -3.32 16.69
N GLY A 326 3.02 -3.34 17.67
CA GLY A 326 1.63 -2.89 17.48
C GLY A 326 0.76 -3.86 16.67
N VAL A 327 1.17 -5.12 16.55
CA VAL A 327 0.42 -6.19 15.86
C VAL A 327 -0.16 -7.18 16.87
N ALA A 328 -1.40 -7.60 16.63
CA ALA A 328 -2.09 -8.64 17.39
C ALA A 328 -2.22 -9.94 16.58
N GLN A 329 -2.34 -11.04 17.32
CA GLN A 329 -2.78 -12.33 16.80
C GLN A 329 -4.17 -12.67 17.34
N VAL A 330 -4.95 -13.37 16.53
CA VAL A 330 -6.24 -13.90 16.92
C VAL A 330 -6.03 -15.26 17.56
N LEU A 331 -6.31 -15.38 18.85
CA LEU A 331 -6.36 -16.67 19.53
C LEU A 331 -7.72 -17.29 19.25
N ARG A 332 -7.76 -18.38 18.47
CA ARG A 332 -8.99 -19.15 18.25
C ARG A 332 -9.36 -19.86 19.56
N GLY A 333 -10.34 -19.35 20.28
CA GLY A 333 -11.03 -20.11 21.33
C GLY A 333 -11.89 -21.20 20.67
N ARG A 334 -11.80 -22.45 21.14
CA ARG A 334 -12.86 -23.43 20.90
C ARG A 334 -14.15 -22.81 21.44
N GLY A 335 -15.16 -22.67 20.57
CA GLY A 335 -16.39 -21.99 20.91
C GLY A 335 -17.03 -22.61 22.15
N SER A 336 -17.25 -21.78 23.16
CA SER A 336 -18.38 -21.94 24.06
C SER A 336 -19.12 -20.61 24.04
N GLY A 337 -20.42 -20.71 23.72
CA GLY A 337 -21.31 -19.58 23.62
C GLY A 337 -21.36 -18.80 24.93
N LEU A 338 -21.55 -17.49 24.81
CA LEU A 338 -22.10 -16.72 25.91
C LEU A 338 -23.60 -17.01 25.93
N GLU A 339 -23.99 -18.09 26.58
CA GLU A 339 -25.33 -18.17 27.18
C GLU A 339 -25.19 -17.79 28.65
N ARG A 340 -25.78 -16.63 28.94
CA ARG A 340 -26.21 -16.01 30.21
C ARG A 340 -25.42 -16.28 31.48
#